data_AF-A0A222W189-F1
#
_entry.id   AF-A0A222W189-F1
#
_cell.length_a   1.000
_cell.length_b   1.000
_cell.length_c   1.000
_cell.angle_alpha   90.00
_cell.angle_beta   90.00
_cell.angle_gamma   90.00
#
_symmetry.space_group_name_H-M   'P 1'
#
loop_
_entity.id
_entity.type
_entity.pdbx_description
1 polymer ?
#
loop_
_entity_poly.entity_id
_entity_poly.type
_entity_poly.pdbx_seq_one_letter_code
_entity_poly.pdbx_strand_id
1 'polypeptide(L)'
;MSPPVTLPSDDVVLKAVQEVTDQSRDLGKRPSVLAVARRLGLSNTTFRRSFPDIARQIGDARRNGTAPAAGAAADERQLSLHERNAKLRRSNTELSDHLELAIANIMRLTLENKRLREELEAASKVTRIGHPARSQAEQPPPT
;
A
#
# COMPACT_ATOMS: atom_id res chain seq x y z
N MET A 1 -20.68 10.04 -20.24
CA MET A 1 -20.51 9.80 -18.78
C MET A 1 -19.80 8.48 -18.60
N SER A 2 -18.52 8.50 -18.18
CA SER A 2 -17.75 7.28 -17.97
C SER A 2 -17.95 6.78 -16.54
N PRO A 3 -18.14 5.46 -16.33
CA PRO A 3 -18.37 4.91 -14.99
C PRO A 3 -17.15 5.10 -14.09
N PRO A 4 -17.33 5.11 -12.75
CA PRO A 4 -16.22 5.15 -11.81
C PRO A 4 -15.32 3.94 -12.05
N VAL A 5 -14.07 4.20 -12.40
CA VAL A 5 -13.08 3.15 -12.60
C VAL A 5 -12.75 2.57 -11.23
N THR A 6 -13.29 1.39 -10.92
CA THR A 6 -12.78 0.56 -9.84
C THR A 6 -11.36 0.16 -10.23
N LEU A 7 -10.38 0.78 -9.58
CA LEU A 7 -8.97 0.51 -9.85
C LEU A 7 -8.66 -0.92 -9.36
N PRO A 8 -8.17 -1.82 -10.23
CA PRO A 8 -7.76 -3.14 -9.82
C PRO A 8 -6.59 -3.03 -8.84
N SER A 9 -6.60 -3.88 -7.81
CA SER A 9 -5.49 -4.00 -6.85
C SER A 9 -4.17 -4.32 -7.57
N ASP A 10 -3.06 -3.84 -7.04
CA ASP A 10 -1.72 -4.03 -7.60
C ASP A 10 -1.40 -5.50 -7.91
N ASP A 11 -1.89 -6.43 -7.08
CA ASP A 11 -1.73 -7.88 -7.30
C ASP A 11 -2.42 -8.37 -8.59
N VAL A 12 -3.59 -7.81 -8.90
CA VAL A 12 -4.34 -8.13 -10.15
C VAL A 12 -3.62 -7.55 -11.36
N VAL A 13 -3.04 -6.35 -11.21
CA VAL A 13 -2.28 -5.70 -12.27
C VAL A 13 -1.00 -6.49 -12.58
N LEU A 14 -0.25 -6.89 -11.55
CA LEU A 14 0.98 -7.68 -11.69
C LEU A 14 0.70 -9.03 -12.36
N LYS A 15 -0.38 -9.72 -11.96
CA LYS A 15 -0.80 -10.97 -12.60
C LYS A 15 -1.13 -10.77 -14.08
N ALA A 16 -1.87 -9.71 -14.43
CA ALA A 16 -2.19 -9.41 -15.82
C ALA A 16 -0.96 -9.05 -16.67
N VAL A 17 0.04 -8.39 -16.07
CA VAL A 17 1.33 -8.11 -16.73
C VAL A 17 2.07 -9.41 -17.02
N GLN A 18 2.09 -10.35 -16.08
CA GLN A 18 2.75 -11.64 -16.24
C GLN A 18 2.09 -12.47 -17.34
N GLU A 19 0.76 -12.60 -17.33
CA GLU A 19 0.01 -13.31 -18.38
C GLU A 19 0.27 -12.74 -19.79
N VAL A 20 0.30 -11.42 -19.93
CA VAL A 20 0.58 -10.77 -21.22
C VAL A 20 2.02 -10.97 -21.65
N THR A 21 2.95 -11.05 -20.71
CA THR A 21 4.37 -11.30 -21.00
C THR A 21 4.58 -12.73 -21.48
N ASP A 22 3.95 -13.70 -20.84
CA ASP A 22 4.00 -15.13 -21.22
C ASP A 22 3.37 -15.35 -22.60
N GLN A 23 2.17 -14.82 -22.84
CA GLN A 23 1.53 -14.88 -24.16
C GLN A 23 2.35 -14.21 -25.27
N SER A 24 3.04 -13.12 -24.93
CA SER A 24 3.91 -12.44 -25.88
C SER A 24 5.16 -13.28 -26.19
N ARG A 25 5.72 -13.97 -25.18
CA ARG A 25 6.83 -14.91 -25.34
C ARG A 25 6.46 -16.10 -26.23
N ASP A 26 5.29 -16.70 -26.00
CA ASP A 26 4.78 -17.82 -26.80
C ASP A 26 4.53 -17.44 -28.27
N LEU A 27 4.07 -16.21 -28.50
CA LEU A 27 3.81 -15.67 -29.84
C LEU A 27 5.04 -15.01 -30.49
N GLY A 28 6.20 -15.01 -29.82
CA GLY A 28 7.42 -14.33 -30.29
C GLY A 28 7.27 -12.81 -30.42
N LYS A 29 6.28 -12.21 -29.78
CA LYS A 29 5.97 -10.77 -29.83
C LYS A 29 6.51 -10.07 -28.58
N ARG A 30 6.73 -8.75 -28.67
CA ARG A 30 7.16 -7.95 -27.52
C ARG A 30 5.95 -7.54 -26.67
N PRO A 31 6.04 -7.62 -25.33
CA PRO A 31 4.94 -7.22 -24.45
C PRO A 31 4.55 -5.76 -24.66
N SER A 32 3.26 -5.47 -24.45
CA SER A 32 2.65 -4.17 -24.77
C SER A 32 1.84 -3.62 -23.61
N VAL A 33 2.12 -2.37 -23.24
CA VAL A 33 1.31 -1.60 -22.28
C VAL A 33 -0.18 -1.60 -22.68
N LEU A 34 -0.46 -1.55 -23.98
CA LEU A 34 -1.83 -1.59 -24.49
C LEU A 34 -2.51 -2.96 -24.34
N ALA A 35 -1.74 -4.06 -24.37
CA ALA A 35 -2.28 -5.40 -24.18
C ALA A 35 -2.65 -5.62 -22.71
N VAL A 36 -1.80 -5.16 -21.78
CA VAL A 36 -2.07 -5.18 -20.33
C VAL A 36 -3.31 -4.35 -19.99
N ALA A 37 -3.40 -3.11 -20.51
CA ALA A 37 -4.57 -2.26 -20.29
C ALA A 37 -5.87 -2.91 -20.79
N ARG A 38 -5.85 -3.52 -21.98
CA ARG A 38 -7.01 -4.24 -22.53
C ARG A 38 -7.40 -5.45 -21.69
N ARG A 39 -6.44 -6.19 -21.15
CA ARG A 39 -6.68 -7.35 -20.27
C ARG A 39 -7.36 -6.95 -18.97
N LEU A 40 -7.03 -5.78 -18.45
CA LEU A 40 -7.61 -5.21 -17.23
C LEU A 40 -8.92 -4.45 -17.47
N GLY A 41 -9.42 -4.38 -18.72
CA GLY A 41 -10.60 -3.59 -19.06
C GLY A 41 -10.41 -2.07 -18.92
N LEU A 42 -9.16 -1.61 -18.82
CA LEU A 42 -8.81 -0.20 -18.64
C LEU A 42 -8.42 0.47 -19.96
N SER A 43 -8.70 1.77 -20.05
CA SER A 43 -8.13 2.58 -21.13
C SER A 43 -6.61 2.71 -20.94
N ASN A 44 -5.85 2.88 -22.03
CA ASN A 44 -4.39 3.04 -21.95
C ASN A 44 -3.99 4.28 -21.15
N THR A 45 -4.76 5.36 -21.26
CA THR A 45 -4.53 6.61 -20.52
C THR A 45 -4.79 6.43 -19.03
N THR A 46 -5.86 5.72 -18.65
CA THR A 46 -6.15 5.36 -17.26
C THR A 46 -5.04 4.47 -16.68
N PHE A 47 -4.63 3.44 -17.42
CA PHE A 47 -3.57 2.54 -16.99
C PHE A 47 -2.24 3.26 -16.75
N ARG A 48 -1.83 4.14 -17.67
CA ARG A 48 -0.58 4.91 -17.52
C ARG A 48 -0.61 5.92 -16.37
N ARG A 49 -1.79 6.48 -16.05
CA ARG A 49 -1.95 7.43 -14.95
C ARG A 49 -1.96 6.74 -13.59
N SER A 50 -2.65 5.60 -13.50
CA SER A 50 -2.77 4.85 -12.24
C SER A 50 -1.52 4.02 -11.94
N PHE A 51 -0.82 3.52 -12.96
CA PHE A 51 0.32 2.62 -12.82
C PHE A 51 1.52 3.08 -13.68
N PRO A 52 2.09 4.28 -13.42
CA PRO A 52 3.13 4.87 -14.24
C PRO A 52 4.43 4.04 -14.24
N ASP A 53 4.79 3.44 -13.10
CA ASP A 53 6.03 2.67 -12.96
C ASP A 53 5.96 1.33 -13.72
N ILE A 54 4.80 0.66 -13.67
CA ILE A 54 4.55 -0.57 -14.44
C ILE A 54 4.55 -0.28 -15.94
N ALA A 55 3.94 0.84 -16.36
CA ALA A 55 3.95 1.26 -17.75
C ALA A 55 5.37 1.57 -18.27
N ARG A 56 6.24 2.15 -17.43
CA ARG A 56 7.66 2.37 -17.74
C ARG A 56 8.40 1.05 -17.89
N GLN A 57 8.24 0.12 -16.94
CA GLN A 57 8.90 -1.18 -16.96
C GLN A 57 8.60 -1.97 -18.25
N ILE A 58 7.33 -2.02 -18.67
CA ILE A 58 6.93 -2.67 -19.93
C ILE A 58 7.52 -1.94 -21.14
N GLY A 59 7.56 -0.60 -21.09
CA GLY A 59 8.18 0.22 -22.15
C GLY A 59 9.69 -0.02 -22.29
N ASP A 60 10.39 -0.14 -21.17
CA ASP A 60 11.82 -0.42 -21.12
C ASP A 60 12.13 -1.85 -21.58
N ALA A 61 11.35 -2.83 -21.15
CA ALA A 61 11.47 -4.21 -21.63
C ALA A 61 11.28 -4.32 -23.16
N ARG A 62 10.36 -3.53 -23.73
CA ARG A 62 10.17 -3.45 -25.19
C ARG A 62 11.35 -2.80 -25.91
N ARG A 63 11.96 -1.76 -25.32
CA ARG A 63 13.08 -1.02 -25.89
C ARG A 63 14.39 -1.80 -25.83
N ASN A 64 14.64 -2.51 -24.73
CA ASN A 64 15.91 -3.21 -24.46
C ASN A 64 15.98 -4.61 -25.08
N GLY A 65 15.01 -5.00 -25.92
CA GLY A 65 14.87 -6.35 -26.46
C GLY A 65 15.92 -6.74 -27.52
N THR A 66 17.16 -6.98 -27.08
CA THR A 66 18.17 -7.76 -27.81
C THR A 66 18.16 -9.21 -27.31
N ALA A 67 17.67 -10.13 -28.16
CA ALA A 67 17.95 -11.57 -28.36
C ALA A 67 18.26 -12.54 -27.16
N PRO A 68 17.99 -13.86 -27.31
CA PRO A 68 17.56 -14.76 -26.24
C PRO A 68 18.70 -15.50 -25.50
N ALA A 69 19.61 -14.76 -24.86
CA ALA A 69 20.53 -15.31 -23.85
C ALA A 69 20.25 -14.77 -22.43
N ALA A 70 19.42 -13.73 -22.31
CA ALA A 70 19.11 -13.05 -21.05
C ALA A 70 17.90 -13.62 -20.29
N GLY A 71 17.23 -14.65 -20.82
CA GLY A 71 16.02 -15.23 -20.22
C GLY A 71 16.26 -15.80 -18.82
N ALA A 72 17.28 -16.66 -18.66
CA ALA A 72 17.60 -17.28 -17.38
C ALA A 72 18.00 -16.26 -16.30
N ALA A 73 18.85 -15.28 -16.64
CA ALA A 73 19.27 -14.24 -15.69
C ALA A 73 18.14 -13.24 -15.33
N ALA A 74 17.20 -13.01 -16.26
CA ALA A 74 16.00 -12.21 -15.98
C ALA A 74 15.01 -12.98 -15.09
N ASP A 75 14.81 -14.27 -15.37
CA ASP A 75 13.94 -15.15 -14.59
C ASP A 75 14.47 -15.32 -13.15
N GLU A 76 15.79 -15.48 -12.96
CA GLU A 76 16.44 -15.50 -11.64
C GLU A 76 16.28 -14.19 -10.86
N ARG A 77 16.46 -13.04 -11.53
CA ARG A 77 16.24 -11.72 -10.91
C ARG A 77 14.79 -11.55 -10.52
N GLN A 78 13.86 -11.98 -11.36
CA GLN A 78 12.43 -11.88 -11.09
C GLN A 78 12.04 -12.78 -9.90
N LEU A 79 12.55 -14.01 -9.85
CA LEU A 79 12.37 -14.91 -8.70
C LEU A 79 12.93 -14.30 -7.41
N SER A 80 14.15 -13.74 -7.46
CA SER A 80 14.75 -13.04 -6.31
C SER A 80 13.92 -11.84 -5.85
N LEU A 81 13.35 -11.07 -6.78
CA LEU A 81 12.45 -9.98 -6.46
C LEU A 81 11.15 -10.48 -5.82
N HIS A 82 10.57 -11.58 -6.31
CA HIS A 82 9.38 -12.19 -5.70
C HIS A 82 9.66 -12.69 -4.28
N GLU A 83 10.79 -13.36 -4.05
CA GLU A 83 11.20 -13.80 -2.72
C GLU A 83 11.38 -12.62 -1.75
N ARG A 84 12.04 -11.55 -2.21
CA ARG A 84 12.20 -10.31 -1.41
C ARG A 84 10.86 -9.66 -1.13
N ASN A 85 9.97 -9.59 -2.12
CA ASN A 85 8.64 -8.99 -1.93
C ASN A 85 7.80 -9.83 -0.95
N ALA A 86 7.85 -11.16 -1.06
CA ALA A 86 7.20 -12.06 -0.11
C ALA A 86 7.76 -11.92 1.31
N LYS A 87 9.08 -11.71 1.46
CA LYS A 87 9.69 -11.39 2.75
C LYS A 87 9.20 -10.04 3.29
N LEU A 88 9.19 -9.00 2.46
CA LEU A 88 8.71 -7.68 2.84
C LEU A 88 7.24 -7.69 3.26
N ARG A 89 6.38 -8.42 2.54
CA ARG A 89 4.96 -8.60 2.90
C ARG A 89 4.81 -9.26 4.27
N ARG A 90 5.54 -10.36 4.51
CA ARG A 90 5.54 -11.04 5.82
C ARG A 90 5.98 -10.09 6.95
N SER A 91 7.08 -9.38 6.76
CA SER A 91 7.55 -8.41 7.77
C SER A 91 6.59 -7.24 7.96
N ASN A 92 5.91 -6.80 6.91
CA ASN A 92 4.91 -5.73 7.03
C ASN A 92 3.68 -6.20 7.82
N THR A 93 3.21 -7.43 7.59
CA THR A 93 2.14 -8.06 8.39
C THR A 93 2.55 -8.18 9.85
N GLU A 94 3.73 -8.73 10.13
CA GLU A 94 4.25 -8.88 11.50
C GLU A 94 4.36 -7.52 12.23
N LEU A 95 4.88 -6.49 11.55
CA LEU A 95 4.95 -5.13 12.11
C LEU A 95 3.55 -4.55 12.37
N SER A 96 2.59 -4.80 11.49
CA SER A 96 1.20 -4.34 11.67
C SER A 96 0.56 -5.01 12.88
N ASP A 97 0.73 -6.32 13.03
CA ASP A 97 0.24 -7.08 14.19
C ASP A 97 0.85 -6.55 15.50
N HIS A 98 2.15 -6.25 15.50
CA HIS A 98 2.82 -5.64 16.64
C HIS A 98 2.28 -4.24 16.99
N LEU A 99 1.98 -3.42 15.97
CA LEU A 99 1.38 -2.11 16.19
C LEU A 99 -0.02 -2.22 16.79
N GLU A 100 -0.86 -3.12 16.29
CA GLU A 100 -2.19 -3.36 16.85
C GLU A 100 -2.12 -3.80 18.31
N LEU A 101 -1.20 -4.72 18.64
CA LEU A 101 -0.99 -5.16 20.01
C LEU A 101 -0.48 -4.03 20.91
N ALA A 102 0.45 -3.20 20.41
CA ALA A 102 0.97 -2.05 21.15
C ALA A 102 -0.12 -1.01 21.43
N ILE A 103 -0.98 -0.72 20.45
CA ILE A 103 -2.12 0.18 20.60
C ILE A 103 -3.07 -0.35 21.68
N ALA A 104 -3.45 -1.63 21.61
CA ALA A 104 -4.32 -2.25 22.60
C ALA A 104 -3.73 -2.15 24.03
N ASN A 105 -2.43 -2.38 24.18
CA ASN A 105 -1.73 -2.26 25.46
C ASN A 105 -1.71 -0.82 25.98
N ILE A 106 -1.41 0.16 25.12
CA ILE A 106 -1.42 1.58 25.50
C ILE A 106 -2.82 2.00 25.96
N MET A 107 -3.87 1.60 25.23
CA MET A 107 -5.25 1.90 25.61
C MET A 107 -5.60 1.30 26.97
N ARG A 108 -5.25 0.02 27.18
CA ARG A 108 -5.46 -0.67 28.46
C ARG A 108 -4.74 0.03 29.60
N LEU A 109 -3.44 0.31 29.45
CA LEU A 109 -2.64 1.00 30.46
C LEU A 109 -3.18 2.41 30.74
N THR A 110 -3.69 3.10 29.73
CA THR A 110 -4.29 4.43 29.89
C THR A 110 -5.54 4.37 30.77
N LEU A 111 -6.41 3.37 30.55
CA LEU A 111 -7.61 3.16 31.37
C LEU A 111 -7.25 2.74 32.80
N GLU A 112 -6.31 1.80 32.96
CA GLU A 112 -5.82 1.37 34.28
C GLU A 112 -5.18 2.53 35.05
N ASN A 113 -4.35 3.36 34.39
CA ASN A 113 -3.72 4.51 35.02
C ASN A 113 -4.75 5.56 35.45
N LYS A 114 -5.77 5.82 34.63
CA LYS A 114 -6.88 6.72 34.99
C LYS A 114 -7.60 6.21 36.24
N ARG A 115 -7.97 4.94 36.25
CA ARG A 115 -8.65 4.30 37.40
C ARG A 115 -7.81 4.37 38.68
N LEU A 116 -6.52 4.02 38.60
CA LEU A 116 -5.62 4.08 39.75
C LEU A 116 -5.46 5.51 40.29
N ARG A 117 -5.46 6.52 39.41
CA ARG A 117 -5.46 7.93 39.82
C ARG A 117 -6.74 8.30 40.57
N GLU A 118 -7.90 7.89 40.06
CA GLU A 118 -9.19 8.12 40.73
C GLU A 118 -9.25 7.44 42.11
N GLU A 119 -8.79 6.18 42.21
CA GLU A 119 -8.71 5.44 43.47
C GLU A 119 -7.77 6.12 44.48
N LEU A 120 -6.61 6.62 44.02
CA LEU A 120 -5.66 7.36 44.86
C LEU A 120 -6.23 8.71 45.32
N GLU A 121 -6.88 9.47 44.44
CA GLU A 121 -7.55 10.73 44.78
C GLU A 121 -8.64 10.50 45.84
N ALA A 122 -9.46 9.46 45.67
CA ALA A 122 -10.48 9.08 46.65
C ALA A 122 -9.89 8.69 48.01
N ALA A 123 -8.83 7.89 48.02
CA ALA A 123 -8.17 7.44 49.25
C ALA A 123 -7.42 8.57 49.98
N SER A 124 -6.85 9.52 49.23
CA SER A 124 -6.07 10.63 49.77
C SER A 124 -6.91 11.83 50.24
N LYS A 125 -8.24 11.83 49.98
CA LYS A 125 -9.15 12.97 50.22
C LYS A 125 -8.69 14.27 49.54
N VAL A 126 -7.85 14.18 48.52
CA VAL A 126 -7.33 15.32 47.77
C VAL A 126 -8.30 15.63 46.62
N THR A 127 -9.09 16.70 46.77
CA THR A 127 -9.96 17.18 45.69
C THR A 127 -9.13 17.94 44.65
N ARG A 128 -9.17 17.48 43.40
CA ARG A 128 -8.41 18.08 42.29
C ARG A 128 -8.98 19.46 41.94
N ILE A 129 -8.18 20.52 42.09
CA ILE A 129 -8.53 21.87 41.63
C ILE A 129 -8.29 21.91 40.12
N GLY A 130 -9.34 21.70 39.33
CA GLY A 130 -9.26 21.80 37.87
C GLY A 130 -8.90 23.22 37.45
N HIS A 131 -7.77 23.38 36.76
CA HIS A 131 -7.45 24.63 36.07
C HIS A 131 -8.38 24.71 34.83
N PRO A 132 -9.23 25.74 34.68
CA PRO A 132 -10.12 25.83 33.52
C PRO A 132 -9.28 25.99 32.25
N ALA A 133 -9.27 24.95 31.41
CA ALA A 133 -8.75 25.06 30.06
C ALA A 133 -9.62 26.06 29.30
N ARG A 134 -8.98 27.15 28.87
CA ARG A 134 -9.47 28.20 27.96
C ARG A 134 -10.54 27.69 26.99
N SER A 135 -11.79 27.94 27.34
CA SER A 135 -12.88 28.15 26.40
C SER A 135 -12.67 29.52 25.72
N GLN A 136 -11.77 29.60 24.76
CA GLN A 136 -11.86 30.58 23.66
C GLN A 136 -11.69 29.73 22.41
N ALA A 137 -12.78 29.30 21.78
CA ALA A 137 -13.54 30.15 20.87
C ALA A 137 -12.60 30.83 19.86
N GLU A 138 -11.90 30.01 19.08
CA GLU A 138 -11.41 30.42 17.77
C GLU A 138 -12.62 30.40 16.82
N GLN A 139 -13.53 31.34 17.03
CA GLN A 139 -14.48 31.77 16.00
C GLN A 139 -13.68 32.59 14.98
N PRO A 140 -13.65 32.23 13.69
CA PRO A 140 -13.07 33.11 12.67
C PRO A 140 -13.95 34.37 12.53
N PRO A 141 -13.35 35.56 12.38
CA PRO A 141 -14.11 36.81 12.26
C PRO A 141 -14.87 36.86 10.92
N PRO A 142 -16.06 37.48 10.88
CA PRO A 142 -16.78 37.72 9.63
C PRO A 142 -16.19 38.96 8.93
N THR A 143 -15.64 38.80 7.73
CA THR A 143 -15.96 39.54 6.49
C THR A 143 -15.01 39.13 5.37
#